data_AF-A0A6I0ED99-F1
#
_entry.id   AF-A0A6I0ED99-F1
#
_cell.length_a   1.000
_cell.length_b   1.000
_cell.length_c   1.000
_cell.angle_alpha   90.00
_cell.angle_beta   90.00
_cell.angle_gamma   90.00
#
_symmetry.space_group_name_H-M   'P 1'
#
loop_
_entity.id
_entity.type
_entity.pdbx_description
1 polymer ?
#
loop_
_entity_poly.entity_id
_entity_poly.type
_entity_poly.pdbx_seq_one_letter_code
_entity_poly.pdbx_strand_id
1 'polypeptide(L)'
;MLKLRKGKPPFVPVALGESAWIRVRPATQTDVEFATAQAHPRLAELVAGSESAQALASVLGDDFELGVRLDAARLATAAARLTEVYLVLACQDGWCGIGNEDGTPIEKPDTSSIALLLADPMYRDKIMRVINSAVHEETKEKNGSSASPSGGAGILAGAPAAGSGETPAPSGSPPTETSASAPDAPKSSTLH
;
A
#
# COMPACT_ATOMS: atom_id res chain seq x y z
N MET A 1 22.70 7.75 -0.69
CA MET A 1 22.25 8.47 0.53
C MET A 1 20.82 8.06 0.81
N LEU A 2 20.55 7.50 1.99
CA LEU A 2 19.17 7.23 2.44
C LEU A 2 18.43 8.56 2.65
N LYS A 3 17.22 8.68 2.11
CA LYS A 3 16.33 9.83 2.37
C LYS A 3 15.17 9.37 3.23
N LEU A 4 15.33 9.46 4.54
CA LEU A 4 14.22 9.28 5.48
C LEU A 4 13.13 10.32 5.16
N ARG A 5 12.02 9.87 4.57
CA ARG A 5 10.84 10.72 4.35
C ARG A 5 10.21 11.01 5.71
N LYS A 6 10.30 12.27 6.15
CA LYS A 6 9.77 12.71 7.44
C LYS A 6 8.26 12.96 7.34
N GLY A 7 7.46 12.00 7.79
CA GLY A 7 5.99 12.09 7.85
C GLY A 7 5.29 10.82 7.36
N LYS A 8 3.99 10.68 7.65
CA LYS A 8 3.17 9.60 7.07
C LYS A 8 3.07 9.76 5.55
N PRO A 9 3.06 8.67 4.77
CA PRO A 9 2.75 8.72 3.34
C PRO A 9 1.40 9.41 3.06
N PRO A 10 1.26 10.15 1.94
CA PRO A 10 0.00 10.78 1.58
C PRO A 10 -1.07 9.73 1.25
N PHE A 11 -2.34 10.07 1.50
CA PHE A 11 -3.47 9.25 1.07
C PHE A 11 -3.69 9.39 -0.45
N VAL A 12 -3.95 8.27 -1.10
CA VAL A 12 -4.18 8.12 -2.54
C VAL A 12 -5.57 7.52 -2.75
N PRO A 13 -6.40 8.06 -3.66
CA PRO A 13 -7.67 7.45 -4.01
C PRO A 13 -7.47 6.15 -4.80
N VAL A 14 -8.15 5.09 -4.38
CA VAL A 14 -8.24 3.81 -5.07
C VAL A 14 -9.64 3.69 -5.66
N ALA A 15 -9.73 3.61 -6.99
CA ALA A 15 -11.00 3.48 -7.70
C ALA A 15 -11.54 2.04 -7.62
N LEU A 16 -12.72 1.91 -7.04
CA LEU A 16 -13.44 0.65 -6.89
C LEU A 16 -14.37 0.44 -8.09
N GLY A 17 -15.15 1.46 -8.45
CA GLY A 17 -15.98 1.54 -9.65
C GLY A 17 -16.02 2.95 -10.23
N GLU A 18 -16.97 3.23 -11.13
CA GLU A 18 -17.10 4.54 -11.82
C GLU A 18 -17.39 5.70 -10.85
N SER A 19 -18.18 5.44 -9.79
CA SER A 19 -18.58 6.41 -8.78
C SER A 19 -18.06 6.09 -7.36
N ALA A 20 -17.31 4.99 -7.19
CA ALA A 20 -16.92 4.46 -5.89
C ALA A 20 -15.39 4.47 -5.69
N TRP A 21 -14.94 4.99 -4.55
CA TRP A 21 -13.52 5.08 -4.20
C TRP A 21 -13.27 4.98 -2.70
N ILE A 22 -12.06 4.54 -2.33
CA ILE A 22 -11.53 4.60 -0.95
C ILE A 22 -10.18 5.33 -0.97
N ARG A 23 -9.94 6.26 -0.03
CA ARG A 23 -8.65 6.95 0.10
C ARG A 23 -7.79 6.24 1.13
N VAL A 24 -6.72 5.59 0.67
CA VAL A 24 -5.76 4.85 1.50
C VAL A 24 -4.34 5.36 1.32
N ARG A 25 -3.51 5.27 2.36
CA ARG A 25 -2.07 5.52 2.29
C ARG A 25 -1.29 4.21 2.42
N PRO A 26 -0.04 4.14 1.94
CA PRO A 26 0.89 3.09 2.32
C PRO A 26 1.02 2.95 3.85
N ALA A 27 1.07 1.70 4.32
CA ALA A 27 1.26 1.35 5.70
C ALA A 27 2.68 1.73 6.17
N THR A 28 2.77 2.10 7.44
CA THR A 28 4.02 2.19 8.20
C THR A 28 4.12 1.00 9.15
N GLN A 29 5.32 0.69 9.65
CA GLN A 29 5.54 -0.37 10.63
C GLN A 29 4.58 -0.27 11.84
N THR A 30 4.32 0.94 12.34
CA THR A 30 3.38 1.19 13.44
C THR A 30 1.93 0.83 13.10
N ASP A 31 1.52 0.96 11.84
CA ASP A 31 0.16 0.56 11.40
C ASP A 31 0.03 -0.97 11.34
N VAL A 32 1.09 -1.68 10.94
CA VAL A 32 1.17 -3.15 10.94
C VAL A 32 1.16 -3.70 12.37
N GLU A 33 1.93 -3.09 13.27
CA GLU A 33 1.95 -3.43 14.70
C GLU A 33 0.58 -3.19 15.34
N PHE A 34 -0.06 -2.06 15.05
CA PHE A 34 -1.43 -1.77 15.50
C PHE A 34 -2.42 -2.81 14.98
N ALA A 35 -2.42 -3.09 13.67
CA ALA A 35 -3.35 -4.05 13.07
C ALA A 35 -3.18 -5.48 13.67
N THR A 36 -1.94 -5.90 13.87
CA THR A 36 -1.61 -7.18 14.52
C THR A 36 -2.12 -7.21 15.97
N ALA A 37 -1.92 -6.12 16.72
CA ALA A 37 -2.38 -6.01 18.11
C ALA A 37 -3.92 -6.00 18.24
N GLN A 38 -4.64 -5.46 17.25
CA GLN A 38 -6.10 -5.52 17.20
C GLN A 38 -6.63 -6.90 16.78
N ALA A 39 -5.96 -7.58 15.85
CA ALA A 39 -6.37 -8.91 15.38
C ALA A 39 -6.16 -10.00 16.44
N HIS A 40 -5.08 -9.94 17.22
CA HIS A 40 -4.72 -10.99 18.19
C HIS A 40 -5.80 -11.33 19.25
N PRO A 41 -6.43 -10.38 19.98
CA PRO A 41 -7.49 -10.71 20.93
C PRO A 41 -8.72 -11.32 20.24
N ARG A 42 -9.05 -10.89 19.02
CA ARG A 42 -10.17 -11.42 18.24
C ARG A 42 -9.94 -12.86 17.78
N LEU A 43 -8.70 -13.22 17.45
CA LEU A 43 -8.33 -14.62 17.19
C LEU A 43 -8.42 -15.48 18.45
N ALA A 44 -8.05 -14.94 19.62
CA ALA A 44 -8.20 -15.65 20.88
C ALA A 44 -9.67 -15.90 21.25
N GLU A 45 -10.56 -14.93 21.02
CA GLU A 45 -12.02 -15.07 21.17
C GLU A 45 -12.60 -16.17 20.26
N LEU A 46 -12.12 -16.25 19.01
CA LEU A 46 -12.50 -17.28 18.02
C LEU A 46 -12.04 -18.68 18.45
N VAL A 47 -10.79 -18.83 18.94
CA VAL A 47 -10.26 -20.10 19.46
C VAL A 47 -10.98 -20.53 20.75
N ALA A 48 -11.39 -19.58 21.60
CA ALA A 48 -12.13 -19.86 22.83
C ALA A 48 -13.60 -20.28 22.61
N GLY A 49 -14.13 -20.16 21.39
CA GLY A 49 -15.53 -20.48 21.08
C GLY A 49 -16.54 -19.58 21.80
N SER A 50 -16.15 -18.33 22.07
CA SER A 50 -17.00 -17.33 22.74
C SER A 50 -18.17 -16.88 21.87
N GLU A 51 -19.21 -16.27 22.45
CA GLU A 51 -20.33 -15.69 21.66
C GLU A 51 -19.85 -14.61 20.68
N SER A 52 -18.75 -13.89 20.99
CA SER A 52 -18.17 -12.93 20.05
C SER A 52 -17.51 -13.59 18.83
N ALA A 53 -17.23 -14.90 18.86
CA ALA A 53 -16.86 -15.66 17.67
C ALA A 53 -17.96 -15.62 16.59
N GLN A 54 -19.24 -15.48 16.96
CA GLN A 54 -20.35 -15.38 16.02
C GLN A 54 -20.31 -14.07 15.20
N ALA A 55 -20.00 -12.95 15.87
CA ALA A 55 -19.81 -11.65 15.22
C ALA A 55 -18.49 -11.58 14.44
N LEU A 56 -17.52 -12.43 14.77
CA LEU A 56 -16.27 -12.60 14.02
C LEU A 56 -16.45 -13.48 12.78
N ALA A 57 -17.33 -14.49 12.82
CA ALA A 57 -17.62 -15.34 11.66
C ALA A 57 -18.19 -14.53 10.50
N SER A 58 -19.11 -13.58 10.73
CA SER A 58 -19.64 -12.70 9.68
C SER A 58 -18.61 -11.73 9.09
N VAL A 59 -17.61 -11.32 9.88
CA VAL A 59 -16.45 -10.52 9.42
C VAL A 59 -15.45 -11.39 8.64
N LEU A 60 -15.34 -12.67 8.99
CA LEU A 60 -14.40 -13.60 8.35
C LEU A 60 -14.99 -14.30 7.12
N GLY A 61 -16.32 -14.34 6.97
CA GLY A 61 -17.06 -15.04 5.92
C GLY A 61 -17.37 -16.51 6.22
N ASP A 62 -18.19 -17.12 5.37
CA ASP A 62 -18.82 -18.46 5.53
C ASP A 62 -17.83 -19.60 5.86
N ASP A 63 -16.55 -19.44 5.50
CA ASP A 63 -15.45 -20.35 5.87
C ASP A 63 -15.30 -20.55 7.40
N PHE A 64 -15.90 -19.68 8.23
CA PHE A 64 -15.67 -19.58 9.68
C PHE A 64 -16.92 -19.73 10.54
N GLU A 65 -17.96 -20.41 10.04
CA GLU A 65 -19.18 -20.72 10.81
C GLU A 65 -18.92 -21.44 12.15
N LEU A 66 -19.78 -21.16 13.13
CA LEU A 66 -19.75 -21.77 14.46
C LEU A 66 -19.93 -23.29 14.39
N GLY A 67 -19.06 -24.01 15.09
CA GLY A 67 -19.04 -25.48 15.12
C GLY A 67 -18.11 -26.11 14.08
N VAL A 68 -17.60 -25.34 13.11
CA VAL A 68 -16.54 -25.82 12.21
C VAL A 68 -15.22 -25.91 12.99
N ARG A 69 -14.52 -27.03 12.85
CA ARG A 69 -13.23 -27.25 13.53
C ARG A 69 -12.17 -26.31 12.96
N LEU A 70 -11.68 -25.39 13.79
CA LEU A 70 -10.55 -24.53 13.48
C LEU A 70 -9.24 -25.34 13.52
N ASP A 71 -8.68 -25.63 12.36
CA ASP A 71 -7.32 -26.12 12.20
C ASP A 71 -6.31 -24.95 12.09
N ALA A 72 -5.02 -25.27 12.08
CA ALA A 72 -3.96 -24.26 12.02
C ALA A 72 -3.97 -23.44 10.72
N ALA A 73 -4.43 -24.02 9.60
CA ALA A 73 -4.51 -23.31 8.32
C ALA A 73 -5.67 -22.32 8.33
N ARG A 74 -6.86 -22.71 8.82
CA ARG A 74 -8.00 -21.82 9.04
C ARG A 74 -7.65 -20.68 9.97
N LEU A 75 -6.99 -20.96 11.10
CA LEU A 75 -6.55 -19.91 12.04
C LEU A 75 -5.55 -18.94 11.41
N ALA A 76 -4.61 -19.41 10.59
CA ALA A 76 -3.70 -18.55 9.84
C ALA A 76 -4.44 -17.69 8.80
N THR A 77 -5.45 -18.24 8.11
CA THR A 77 -6.31 -17.49 7.17
C THR A 77 -7.15 -16.43 7.89
N ALA A 78 -7.75 -16.74 9.04
CA ALA A 78 -8.46 -15.77 9.87
C ALA A 78 -7.54 -14.65 10.34
N ALA A 79 -6.32 -14.99 10.77
CA ALA A 79 -5.34 -14.01 11.20
C ALA A 79 -4.93 -13.05 10.07
N ALA A 80 -4.73 -13.57 8.87
CA ALA A 80 -4.46 -12.75 7.69
C ALA A 80 -5.64 -11.82 7.37
N ARG A 81 -6.88 -12.35 7.25
CA ARG A 81 -8.09 -11.54 6.95
C ARG A 81 -8.30 -10.43 8.00
N LEU A 82 -8.24 -10.74 9.29
CA LEU A 82 -8.41 -9.72 10.35
C LEU A 82 -7.30 -8.67 10.35
N THR A 83 -6.05 -9.07 10.14
CA THR A 83 -4.92 -8.12 10.07
C THR A 83 -5.09 -7.17 8.90
N GLU A 84 -5.52 -7.65 7.74
CA GLU A 84 -5.80 -6.80 6.57
C GLU A 84 -6.96 -5.81 6.84
N VAL A 85 -8.07 -6.26 7.43
CA VAL A 85 -9.19 -5.39 7.80
C VAL A 85 -8.73 -4.25 8.73
N TYR A 86 -8.01 -4.57 9.80
CA TYR A 86 -7.48 -3.55 10.71
C TYR A 86 -6.41 -2.66 10.08
N LEU A 87 -5.61 -3.19 9.15
CA LEU A 87 -4.61 -2.40 8.44
C LEU A 87 -5.25 -1.40 7.47
N VAL A 88 -6.31 -1.79 6.75
CA VAL A 88 -7.10 -0.85 5.93
C VAL A 88 -7.75 0.22 6.81
N LEU A 89 -8.38 -0.15 7.94
CA LEU A 89 -8.97 0.80 8.88
C LEU A 89 -7.95 1.83 9.40
N ALA A 90 -6.71 1.42 9.70
CA ALA A 90 -5.63 2.32 10.12
C ALA A 90 -5.03 3.16 8.98
N CYS A 91 -5.18 2.72 7.73
CA CYS A 91 -4.60 3.35 6.55
C CYS A 91 -5.59 4.12 5.67
N GLN A 92 -6.88 4.16 6.01
CA GLN A 92 -7.91 4.92 5.29
C GLN A 92 -8.20 6.30 5.92
N ASP A 93 -8.66 7.24 5.09
CA ASP A 93 -9.11 8.62 5.45
C ASP A 93 -10.59 8.86 5.06
N GLY A 94 -11.22 7.90 4.40
CA GLY A 94 -12.61 7.94 3.99
C GLY A 94 -12.85 7.28 2.64
N TRP A 95 -14.12 7.18 2.27
CA TRP A 95 -14.60 6.61 1.01
C TRP A 95 -15.83 7.32 0.49
N CYS A 96 -16.26 6.99 -0.73
CA CYS A 96 -17.50 7.47 -1.33
C CYS A 96 -18.05 6.41 -2.30
N GLY A 97 -19.36 6.48 -2.59
CA GLY A 97 -20.03 5.56 -3.51
C GLY A 97 -20.18 4.13 -2.98
N ILE A 98 -20.07 3.93 -1.66
CA ILE A 98 -20.24 2.63 -0.99
C ILE A 98 -21.48 2.73 -0.09
N GLY A 99 -22.37 1.76 -0.22
CA GLY A 99 -23.62 1.66 0.54
C GLY A 99 -23.83 0.26 1.09
N ASN A 100 -24.85 0.11 1.94
CA ASN A 100 -25.33 -1.20 2.39
C ASN A 100 -26.20 -1.88 1.32
N GLU A 101 -26.73 -3.07 1.63
CA GLU A 101 -27.60 -3.84 0.73
C GLU A 101 -28.89 -3.08 0.32
N ASP A 102 -29.41 -2.22 1.20
CA ASP A 102 -30.56 -1.35 0.93
C ASP A 102 -30.22 -0.11 0.08
N GLY A 103 -28.95 0.06 -0.32
CA GLY A 103 -28.46 1.23 -1.05
C GLY A 103 -28.26 2.49 -0.19
N THR A 104 -28.37 2.38 1.14
CA THR A 104 -28.09 3.48 2.07
C THR A 104 -26.57 3.75 2.12
N PRO A 105 -26.09 4.98 1.91
CA PRO A 105 -24.66 5.28 1.96
C PRO A 105 -24.03 4.98 3.32
N ILE A 106 -22.88 4.33 3.34
CA ILE A 106 -22.11 4.11 4.57
C ILE A 106 -21.15 5.28 4.75
N GLU A 107 -21.48 6.24 5.62
CA GLU A 107 -20.69 7.48 5.78
C GLU A 107 -19.28 7.24 6.34
N LYS A 108 -19.09 6.20 7.16
CA LYS A 108 -17.81 5.88 7.80
C LYS A 108 -17.53 4.38 7.72
N PRO A 109 -16.34 3.96 7.27
CA PRO A 109 -15.97 2.55 7.29
C PRO A 109 -15.85 2.03 8.72
N ASP A 110 -16.41 0.84 8.94
CA ASP A 110 -16.26 0.03 10.13
C ASP A 110 -15.63 -1.34 9.78
N THR A 111 -15.39 -2.18 10.78
CA THR A 111 -14.77 -3.50 10.59
C THR A 111 -15.54 -4.38 9.60
N SER A 112 -16.87 -4.38 9.70
CA SER A 112 -17.75 -5.25 8.91
C SER A 112 -17.81 -4.81 7.44
N SER A 113 -18.00 -3.52 7.21
CA SER A 113 -18.07 -2.95 5.85
C SER A 113 -16.72 -2.98 5.13
N ILE A 114 -15.60 -2.84 5.85
CA ILE A 114 -14.26 -3.10 5.29
C ILE A 114 -14.06 -4.59 4.99
N ALA A 115 -14.49 -5.49 5.86
CA ALA A 115 -14.37 -6.94 5.61
C ALA A 115 -15.18 -7.39 4.39
N LEU A 116 -16.41 -6.89 4.22
CA LEU A 116 -17.23 -7.10 3.02
C LEU A 116 -16.54 -6.55 1.77
N LEU A 117 -15.94 -5.35 1.83
CA LEU A 117 -15.19 -4.78 0.71
C LEU A 117 -13.95 -5.62 0.33
N LEU A 118 -13.29 -6.24 1.30
CA LEU A 118 -12.12 -7.11 1.09
C LEU A 118 -12.50 -8.57 0.76
N ALA A 119 -13.77 -8.95 0.86
CA ALA A 119 -14.25 -10.27 0.40
C ALA A 119 -14.17 -10.40 -1.13
N ASP A 120 -14.32 -9.28 -1.86
CA ASP A 120 -14.01 -9.23 -3.29
C ASP A 120 -12.47 -9.20 -3.50
N PRO A 121 -11.89 -10.21 -4.18
CA PRO A 121 -10.45 -10.29 -4.38
C PRO A 121 -9.90 -9.16 -5.27
N MET A 122 -10.68 -8.60 -6.20
CA MET A 122 -10.24 -7.49 -7.04
C MET A 122 -10.12 -6.19 -6.24
N TYR A 123 -11.06 -5.91 -5.34
CA TYR A 123 -10.97 -4.72 -4.48
C TYR A 123 -9.87 -4.89 -3.42
N ARG A 124 -9.78 -6.07 -2.81
CA ARG A 124 -8.68 -6.44 -1.91
C ARG A 124 -7.32 -6.22 -2.56
N ASP A 125 -7.07 -6.76 -3.75
CA ASP A 125 -5.79 -6.59 -4.47
C ASP A 125 -5.48 -5.13 -4.80
N LYS A 126 -6.47 -4.34 -5.25
CA LYS A 126 -6.29 -2.91 -5.53
C LYS A 126 -5.88 -2.13 -4.28
N ILE A 127 -6.58 -2.35 -3.16
CA ILE A 127 -6.36 -1.64 -1.89
C ILE A 127 -5.03 -2.06 -1.27
N MET A 128 -4.82 -3.37 -1.11
CA MET A 128 -3.63 -3.93 -0.45
C MET A 128 -2.34 -3.65 -1.23
N ARG A 129 -2.40 -3.50 -2.56
CA ARG A 129 -1.24 -3.06 -3.37
C ARG A 129 -0.76 -1.66 -2.99
N VAL A 130 -1.67 -0.73 -2.68
CA VAL A 130 -1.30 0.64 -2.25
C VAL A 130 -0.80 0.62 -0.81
N ILE A 131 -1.48 -0.12 0.07
CA ILE A 131 -1.10 -0.24 1.48
C ILE A 131 0.30 -0.87 1.63
N ASN A 132 0.59 -1.94 0.89
CA ASN A 132 1.87 -2.65 0.99
C ASN A 132 3.00 -2.02 0.17
N SER A 133 2.76 -0.93 -0.59
CA SER A 133 3.75 -0.41 -1.54
C SER A 133 5.06 0.04 -0.86
N ALA A 134 4.98 0.65 0.32
CA ALA A 134 6.14 1.11 1.08
C ALA A 134 6.86 -0.03 1.82
N VAL A 135 6.14 -1.06 2.27
CA VAL A 135 6.70 -2.22 2.99
C VAL A 135 7.69 -3.00 2.11
N HIS A 136 7.44 -3.04 0.79
CA HIS A 136 8.33 -3.67 -0.19
C HIS A 136 9.52 -2.78 -0.61
N GLU A 137 9.46 -1.46 -0.41
CA GLU A 137 10.60 -0.56 -0.63
C GLU A 137 11.67 -0.76 0.46
N GLU A 138 11.29 -0.75 1.74
CA GLU A 138 12.22 -0.97 2.87
C GLU A 138 12.90 -2.36 2.80
N THR A 139 12.15 -3.39 2.38
CA THR A 139 12.68 -4.74 2.22
C THR A 139 13.73 -4.84 1.11
N LYS A 140 13.56 -4.08 0.01
CA LYS A 140 14.55 -4.01 -1.07
C LYS A 140 15.82 -3.26 -0.67
N GLU A 141 15.70 -2.23 0.17
CA GLU A 141 16.86 -1.49 0.67
C GLU A 141 17.72 -2.33 1.64
N LYS A 142 17.12 -3.24 2.42
CA LYS A 142 17.85 -4.13 3.35
C LYS A 142 18.64 -5.26 2.66
N ASN A 143 18.24 -5.70 1.47
CA ASN A 143 18.98 -6.70 0.69
C ASN A 143 19.99 -6.08 -0.30
N GLY A 144 20.18 -4.76 -0.27
CA GLY A 144 21.13 -4.02 -1.08
C GLY A 144 22.59 -4.14 -0.64
N SER A 145 23.06 -5.34 -0.28
CA SER A 145 24.49 -5.59 -0.10
C SER A 145 25.18 -5.50 -1.46
N SER A 146 25.92 -4.42 -1.68
CA SER A 146 26.89 -4.32 -2.77
C SER A 146 27.82 -5.53 -2.73
N ALA A 147 27.94 -6.26 -3.84
CA ALA A 147 28.90 -7.34 -3.96
C ALA A 147 30.32 -6.77 -3.78
N SER A 148 30.93 -7.03 -2.62
CA SER A 148 32.30 -6.58 -2.32
C SER A 148 33.29 -7.18 -3.32
N PRO A 149 34.00 -6.37 -4.12
CA PRO A 149 34.94 -6.87 -5.13
C PRO A 149 36.28 -7.21 -4.47
N SER A 150 36.32 -8.25 -3.65
CA SER A 150 37.53 -8.69 -2.95
C SER A 150 37.57 -10.20 -2.72
N GLY A 151 37.92 -10.93 -3.78
CA GLY A 151 38.32 -12.34 -3.73
C GLY A 151 39.41 -12.59 -4.77
N GLY A 152 40.68 -12.51 -4.36
CA GLY A 152 41.81 -12.95 -5.19
C GLY A 152 41.86 -14.48 -5.31
N ALA A 153 42.71 -15.07 -6.15
CA ALA A 153 43.81 -14.48 -6.92
C ALA A 153 44.09 -15.27 -8.21
N GLY A 154 44.76 -14.64 -9.17
CA GLY A 154 45.13 -15.23 -10.46
C GLY A 154 46.12 -14.34 -11.20
N ILE A 155 47.36 -14.30 -10.71
CA ILE A 155 48.45 -13.52 -11.31
C ILE A 155 48.82 -14.12 -12.68
N LEU A 156 48.89 -13.30 -13.73
CA LEU A 156 50.03 -13.30 -14.64
C LEU A 156 50.26 -11.87 -15.19
N ALA A 157 51.54 -11.51 -15.31
CA ALA A 157 52.00 -10.15 -15.55
C ALA A 157 52.16 -9.81 -17.04
N GLY A 158 52.02 -8.53 -17.38
CA GLY A 158 52.25 -8.01 -18.73
C GLY A 158 52.10 -6.49 -18.79
N ALA A 159 53.15 -5.76 -18.43
CA ALA A 159 53.26 -4.31 -18.62
C ALA A 159 54.14 -4.00 -19.85
N PRO A 160 54.33 -2.72 -20.23
CA PRO A 160 53.31 -1.82 -20.76
C PRO A 160 53.70 -1.31 -22.16
N ALA A 161 52.76 -0.70 -22.90
CA ALA A 161 53.08 0.06 -24.12
C ALA A 161 52.41 1.44 -24.08
N ALA A 162 53.23 2.49 -24.23
CA ALA A 162 52.75 3.86 -24.35
C ALA A 162 52.25 4.13 -25.78
N GLY A 163 51.22 4.97 -25.91
CA GLY A 163 50.68 5.42 -27.19
C GLY A 163 49.93 6.74 -27.01
N SER A 164 50.47 7.80 -27.59
CA SER A 164 49.98 9.18 -27.46
C SER A 164 48.81 9.49 -28.40
N GLY A 165 48.04 10.54 -28.07
CA GLY A 165 47.03 11.15 -28.93
C GLY A 165 45.60 10.63 -28.68
N GLU A 166 44.55 11.42 -28.87
CA GLU A 166 44.49 12.85 -29.21
C GLU A 166 43.10 13.38 -28.83
N THR A 167 43.02 14.60 -28.28
CA THR A 167 41.72 15.24 -27.93
C THR A 167 41.40 16.33 -28.94
N PRO A 168 40.25 16.24 -29.61
CA PRO A 168 39.39 17.41 -29.78
C PRO A 168 37.92 17.04 -29.47
N ALA A 169 37.23 17.67 -28.52
CA ALA A 169 36.78 19.08 -28.44
C ALA A 169 35.27 19.17 -28.79
N PRO A 170 34.46 19.93 -28.01
CA PRO A 170 33.00 19.93 -28.14
C PRO A 170 32.50 20.95 -29.17
N SER A 171 31.40 20.63 -29.86
CA SER A 171 30.65 21.60 -30.68
C SER A 171 29.42 22.12 -29.94
N GLY A 172 29.37 23.44 -29.71
CA GLY A 172 28.10 24.17 -29.52
C GLY A 172 27.35 24.27 -30.86
N SER A 173 26.18 24.93 -30.97
CA SER A 173 25.51 25.91 -30.09
C SER A 173 24.00 25.99 -30.44
N PRO A 174 23.15 26.70 -29.66
CA PRO A 174 21.69 26.75 -29.85
C PRO A 174 21.26 27.77 -30.93
N PRO A 175 19.96 27.84 -31.30
CA PRO A 175 18.99 28.75 -30.63
C PRO A 175 17.66 27.99 -30.33
N THR A 176 16.47 28.55 -30.01
CA THR A 176 15.92 29.92 -30.04
C THR A 176 14.79 30.09 -28.98
N GLU A 177 14.48 31.32 -28.59
CA GLU A 177 13.25 31.70 -27.85
C GLU A 177 12.08 32.01 -28.80
N THR A 178 10.82 31.84 -28.34
CA THR A 178 9.66 32.66 -28.80
C THR A 178 8.67 32.86 -27.65
N SER A 179 8.19 34.11 -27.51
CA SER A 179 7.42 34.61 -26.36
C SER A 179 5.91 34.34 -26.37
N ALA A 180 5.35 34.29 -25.15
CA ALA A 180 4.12 34.92 -24.68
C ALA A 180 2.82 34.94 -25.55
N SER A 181 1.69 34.58 -24.92
CA SER A 181 0.66 35.56 -24.52
C SER A 181 -0.45 34.96 -23.63
N ALA A 182 -0.86 35.71 -22.61
CA ALA A 182 -2.19 35.66 -21.97
C ALA A 182 -3.15 36.61 -22.78
N PRO A 183 -4.45 36.84 -22.46
CA PRO A 183 -5.17 36.64 -21.18
C PRO A 183 -6.59 36.03 -21.31
N ASP A 184 -7.32 35.85 -20.21
CA ASP A 184 -8.39 36.77 -19.73
C ASP A 184 -9.39 36.09 -18.78
N ALA A 185 -10.08 36.89 -17.96
CA ALA A 185 -11.23 36.49 -17.13
C ALA A 185 -12.44 37.38 -17.49
N PRO A 186 -13.69 37.00 -17.13
CA PRO A 186 -14.30 37.69 -15.99
C PRO A 186 -15.35 36.89 -15.18
N LYS A 187 -15.93 37.59 -14.19
CA LYS A 187 -16.85 37.11 -13.14
C LYS A 187 -18.33 37.08 -13.55
N SER A 188 -19.13 36.26 -12.87
CA SER A 188 -20.51 36.53 -12.41
C SER A 188 -20.83 35.49 -11.31
N SER A 189 -21.20 35.84 -10.08
CA SER A 189 -22.48 36.44 -9.63
C SER A 189 -23.70 35.60 -10.01
N THR A 190 -24.45 35.09 -9.02
CA THR A 190 -25.87 35.46 -8.74
C THR A 190 -26.24 34.92 -7.33
N LEU A 191 -27.02 35.69 -6.55
CA LEU A 191 -27.61 35.25 -5.28
C LEU A 191 -28.86 34.40 -5.54
N HIS A 192 -29.28 33.57 -4.58
CA HIS A 192 -30.70 33.42 -4.22
C HIS A 192 -30.85 33.02 -2.76
#